data_AF-A0A9P1AG11-F1
#
_entry.id   AF-A0A9P1AG11-F1
#
_cell.length_a   1.000
_cell.length_b   1.000
_cell.length_c   1.000
_cell.angle_alpha   90.00
_cell.angle_beta   90.00
_cell.angle_gamma   90.00
#
_symmetry.space_group_name_H-M   'P 1'
#
loop_
_entity.id
_entity.type
_entity.pdbx_description
1 polymer ?
#
loop_
_entity_poly.entity_id
_entity_poly.type
_entity_poly.pdbx_seq_one_letter_code
_entity_poly.pdbx_strand_id
1 'polypeptide(L)'
;MNSRTREIIINQITRKAHNAYFELLDESDTVSAVCPECSKRKGKFIGTTCGDHVPICKYCVYVMMLAAIREYQGGVLTASCPHCYALMHTLKRISSERPHSLKEIEGDENTPTPEVSRPAEITISISEYAASIYRESRGGRVNRAYDSSSSL
;
A
#
# COMPACT_ATOMS: atom_id res chain seq x y z
N MET A 1 -2.98 22.53 -2.67
CA MET A 1 -4.26 21.85 -2.95
C MET A 1 -5.41 22.72 -2.45
N ASN A 2 -6.42 23.05 -3.28
CA ASN A 2 -7.57 23.86 -2.84
C ASN A 2 -8.65 23.01 -2.14
N SER A 3 -9.63 23.66 -1.47
CA SER A 3 -10.68 22.98 -0.69
C SER A 3 -11.49 21.98 -1.51
N ARG A 4 -11.92 22.37 -2.72
CA ARG A 4 -12.72 21.52 -3.61
C ARG A 4 -11.95 20.26 -4.04
N THR A 5 -10.68 20.40 -4.41
CA THR A 5 -9.81 19.26 -4.74
C THR A 5 -9.65 18.33 -3.54
N ARG A 6 -9.49 18.89 -2.34
CA ARG A 6 -9.35 18.13 -1.09
C ARG A 6 -10.58 17.28 -0.80
N GLU A 7 -11.78 17.87 -0.88
CA GLU A 7 -13.06 17.17 -0.67
C GLU A 7 -13.24 16.01 -1.66
N ILE A 8 -12.92 16.22 -2.93
CA ILE A 8 -12.99 15.17 -3.95
C ILE A 8 -12.06 14.00 -3.59
N ILE A 9 -10.82 14.27 -3.20
CA ILE A 9 -9.87 13.23 -2.80
C ILE A 9 -10.35 12.52 -1.54
N ILE A 10 -10.85 13.24 -0.54
CA ILE A 10 -11.41 12.66 0.70
C ILE A 10 -12.55 11.69 0.38
N ASN A 11 -13.49 12.09 -0.47
CA ASN A 11 -14.63 11.24 -0.85
C ASN A 11 -14.18 9.97 -1.57
N GLN A 12 -13.20 10.07 -2.46
CA GLN A 12 -12.64 8.91 -3.17
C GLN A 12 -11.90 7.96 -2.23
N ILE A 13 -11.01 8.48 -1.37
CA ILE A 13 -10.29 7.66 -0.40
C ILE A 13 -11.26 7.02 0.58
N THR A 14 -12.33 7.70 0.99
CA THR A 14 -13.36 7.15 1.86
C THR A 14 -14.05 5.94 1.22
N ARG A 15 -14.39 6.02 -0.07
CA ARG A 15 -14.95 4.88 -0.81
C ARG A 15 -13.95 3.73 -0.93
N LYS A 16 -12.69 4.02 -1.24
CA LYS A 16 -11.63 3.00 -1.31
C LYS A 16 -11.37 2.36 0.07
N ALA A 17 -11.43 3.12 1.16
CA ALA A 17 -11.34 2.64 2.53
C ALA A 17 -12.50 1.69 2.86
N HIS A 18 -13.72 2.05 2.48
CA HIS A 18 -14.90 1.19 2.66
C HIS A 18 -14.73 -0.15 1.93
N ASN A 19 -14.22 -0.14 0.70
CA ASN A 19 -13.98 -1.39 -0.03
C ASN A 19 -12.87 -2.22 0.62
N ALA A 20 -11.76 -1.59 1.01
CA ALA A 20 -10.64 -2.25 1.69
C ALA A 20 -10.99 -2.75 3.10
N TYR A 21 -12.07 -2.26 3.70
CA TYR A 21 -12.54 -2.71 5.02
C TYR A 21 -12.92 -4.20 5.01
N PHE A 22 -13.50 -4.67 3.90
CA PHE A 22 -13.95 -6.05 3.72
C PHE A 22 -12.83 -7.02 3.28
N GLU A 23 -11.62 -6.54 2.99
CA GLU A 23 -10.45 -7.37 2.70
C GLU A 23 -9.88 -7.99 3.99
N LEU A 24 -10.65 -8.87 4.63
CA LEU A 24 -10.24 -9.58 5.86
C LEU A 24 -9.14 -10.60 5.59
N LEU A 25 -8.50 -11.09 6.67
CA LEU A 25 -7.54 -12.19 6.59
C LEU A 25 -8.20 -13.42 5.95
N ASP A 26 -7.55 -13.97 4.93
CA ASP A 26 -7.87 -15.29 4.43
C ASP A 26 -7.22 -16.32 5.38
N GLU A 27 -8.01 -17.26 5.90
CA GLU A 27 -7.54 -18.30 6.83
C GLU A 27 -6.41 -19.16 6.25
N SER A 28 -6.25 -19.15 4.92
CA SER A 28 -5.19 -19.89 4.22
C SER A 28 -3.84 -19.15 4.10
N ASP A 29 -3.78 -17.84 4.40
CA ASP A 29 -2.59 -17.01 4.21
C ASP A 29 -1.75 -16.89 5.49
N THR A 30 -0.92 -17.92 5.74
CA THR A 30 -0.04 -18.00 6.92
C THR A 30 1.27 -17.21 6.79
N VAL A 31 1.56 -16.68 5.60
CA VAL A 31 2.87 -16.07 5.28
C VAL A 31 2.91 -14.59 5.64
N SER A 32 1.75 -13.97 5.81
CA SER A 32 1.64 -12.52 5.79
C SER A 32 1.38 -11.95 7.17
N ALA A 33 2.22 -11.00 7.57
CA ALA A 33 2.06 -10.35 8.87
C ALA A 33 0.69 -9.66 8.97
N VAL A 34 0.01 -9.89 10.10
CA VAL A 34 -1.23 -9.20 10.42
C VAL A 34 -0.92 -7.73 10.68
N CYS A 35 -1.74 -6.84 10.13
CA CYS A 35 -1.59 -5.41 10.34
C CYS A 35 -1.68 -5.08 11.84
N PRO A 36 -0.64 -4.50 12.45
CA PRO A 36 -0.60 -4.25 13.89
C PRO A 36 -1.66 -3.23 14.32
N GLU A 37 -2.05 -2.34 13.42
CA GLU A 37 -2.99 -1.25 13.70
C GLU A 37 -4.45 -1.71 13.88
N CYS A 38 -4.88 -2.72 13.12
CA CYS A 38 -6.28 -3.15 13.16
C CYS A 38 -6.46 -4.61 13.57
N SER A 39 -5.38 -5.39 13.63
CA SER A 39 -5.34 -6.82 13.95
C SER A 39 -6.31 -7.70 13.14
N LYS A 40 -6.86 -7.18 12.04
CA LYS A 40 -7.96 -7.80 11.28
C LYS A 40 -7.63 -8.11 9.83
N ARG A 41 -6.57 -7.49 9.29
CA ARG A 41 -6.28 -7.48 7.85
C ARG A 41 -4.79 -7.68 7.60
N LYS A 42 -4.45 -8.16 6.42
CA LYS A 42 -3.07 -8.40 5.99
C LYS A 42 -2.30 -7.09 5.81
N GLY A 43 -1.14 -7.00 6.45
CA GLY A 43 -0.17 -5.93 6.24
C GLY A 43 0.44 -5.99 4.84
N LYS A 44 0.52 -4.86 4.15
CA LYS A 44 1.09 -4.77 2.78
C LYS A 44 1.98 -3.56 2.55
N PHE A 45 2.00 -2.60 3.48
CA PHE A 45 2.69 -1.33 3.29
C PHE A 45 3.58 -1.00 4.49
N ILE A 46 4.77 -0.45 4.24
CA ILE A 46 5.71 0.04 5.26
C ILE A 46 6.06 1.50 4.95
N GLY A 47 6.18 2.32 5.99
CA GLY A 47 6.75 3.65 5.86
C GLY A 47 8.22 3.65 5.49
N THR A 48 8.65 4.42 4.49
CA THR A 48 10.09 4.49 4.13
C THR A 48 10.98 5.05 5.23
N THR A 49 10.42 5.89 6.10
CA THR A 49 11.10 6.50 7.26
C THR A 49 10.79 5.75 8.57
N CYS A 50 9.95 4.72 8.51
CA CYS A 50 9.80 3.78 9.60
C CYS A 50 11.01 2.84 9.59
N GLY A 51 11.51 2.46 10.77
CA GLY A 51 12.49 1.37 10.89
C GLY A 51 11.88 0.01 10.48
N ASP A 52 12.37 -1.09 11.07
CA ASP A 52 11.86 -2.45 10.83
C ASP A 52 10.45 -2.67 11.44
N HIS A 53 9.46 -1.88 11.01
CA HIS A 53 8.08 -1.99 11.47
C HIS A 53 7.31 -3.04 10.70
N VAL A 54 6.39 -3.69 11.41
CA VAL A 54 5.43 -4.63 10.83
C VAL A 54 4.55 -3.90 9.79
N PRO A 55 4.28 -4.51 8.62
CA PRO A 55 3.50 -3.86 7.57
C PRO A 55 2.07 -3.52 7.99
N ILE A 56 1.56 -2.37 7.55
CA ILE A 56 0.16 -1.94 7.74
C ILE A 56 -0.73 -2.32 6.55
N CYS A 57 -2.01 -2.57 6.80
CA CYS A 57 -2.97 -2.95 5.77
C CYS A 57 -3.44 -1.74 4.93
N LYS A 58 -4.00 -2.03 3.76
CA LYS A 58 -4.54 -1.04 2.82
C LYS A 58 -5.59 -0.11 3.46
N TYR A 59 -6.49 -0.65 4.28
CA TYR A 59 -7.47 0.14 5.01
C TYR A 59 -6.81 1.17 5.94
N CYS A 60 -5.84 0.73 6.76
CA CYS A 60 -5.15 1.62 7.70
C CYS A 60 -4.35 2.70 6.96
N VAL A 61 -3.76 2.37 5.81
CA VAL A 61 -3.15 3.36 4.91
C VAL A 61 -4.17 4.41 4.47
N TYR A 62 -5.38 4.01 4.05
CA TYR A 62 -6.41 4.97 3.65
C TYR A 62 -6.88 5.85 4.81
N VAL A 63 -7.06 5.31 6.01
CA VAL A 63 -7.39 6.10 7.21
C VAL A 63 -6.31 7.13 7.50
N MET A 64 -5.05 6.70 7.45
CA MET A 64 -3.88 7.56 7.63
C MET A 64 -3.84 8.69 6.58
N MET A 65 -4.09 8.37 5.31
CA MET A 65 -4.16 9.37 4.24
C MET A 65 -5.31 10.36 4.43
N LEU A 66 -6.48 9.91 4.90
CA LEU A 66 -7.61 10.79 5.20
C LEU A 66 -7.24 11.84 6.25
N ALA A 67 -6.56 11.42 7.33
CA ALA A 67 -6.07 12.34 8.36
C ALA A 67 -5.10 13.37 7.76
N ALA A 68 -4.09 12.92 7.02
CA ALA A 68 -3.10 13.78 6.36
C ALA A 68 -3.73 14.83 5.43
N ILE A 69 -4.74 14.43 4.64
CA ILE A 69 -5.40 15.33 3.68
C ILE A 69 -6.31 16.32 4.39
N ARG A 70 -6.98 15.92 5.47
CA ARG A 70 -7.81 16.82 6.29
C ARG A 70 -6.96 17.91 6.94
N GLU A 71 -5.82 17.52 7.51
CA GLU A 71 -4.90 18.40 8.23
C GLU A 71 -3.97 19.21 7.31
N TYR A 72 -3.97 18.95 6.00
CA TYR A 72 -3.07 19.60 5.06
C TYR A 72 -3.25 21.13 5.06
N GLN A 73 -2.19 21.88 5.40
CA GLN A 73 -2.20 23.36 5.39
C GLN A 73 -1.44 23.96 4.20
N GLY A 74 -0.67 23.16 3.46
CA GLY A 74 0.19 23.62 2.37
C GLY A 74 1.47 22.80 2.30
N GLY A 75 2.27 22.99 1.25
CA GLY A 75 3.55 22.29 1.08
C GLY A 75 3.43 20.82 0.63
N VAL A 76 4.39 19.99 1.04
CA VAL A 76 4.43 18.56 0.72
C VAL A 76 3.42 17.81 1.59
N LEU A 77 2.60 16.94 0.98
CA LEU A 77 1.66 16.12 1.74
C LEU A 77 2.41 14.99 2.45
N THR A 78 2.40 15.02 3.78
CA THR A 78 2.98 14.01 4.66
C THR A 78 1.90 13.35 5.49
N ALA A 79 2.10 12.09 5.86
CA ALA A 79 1.24 11.37 6.78
C ALA A 79 2.04 10.86 7.98
N SER A 80 1.40 10.75 9.14
CA SER A 80 2.01 10.20 10.35
C SER A 80 1.82 8.68 10.38
N CYS A 81 2.90 7.93 10.63
CA CYS A 81 2.81 6.50 10.83
C CYS A 81 1.91 6.19 12.04
N PRO A 82 0.89 5.32 11.92
CA PRO A 82 0.03 5.02 13.05
C PRO A 82 0.75 4.29 14.20
N HIS A 83 1.88 3.63 13.91
CA HIS A 83 2.65 2.86 14.90
C HIS A 83 3.69 3.70 15.64
N CYS A 84 4.54 4.43 14.92
CA CYS A 84 5.68 5.17 15.52
C CYS A 84 5.54 6.69 15.43
N TYR A 85 4.46 7.19 14.84
CA TYR A 85 4.19 8.62 14.63
C TYR A 85 5.25 9.38 13.81
N ALA A 86 6.17 8.67 13.16
CA ALA A 86 7.11 9.28 12.24
C ALA A 86 6.37 9.88 11.04
N LEU A 87 6.79 11.07 10.62
CA LEU A 87 6.27 11.69 9.40
C LEU A 87 6.86 11.00 8.16
N MET A 88 5.97 10.66 7.24
CA MET A 88 6.28 9.92 6.02
C MET A 88 5.73 10.66 4.81
N HIS A 89 6.50 10.67 3.74
CA HIS A 89 6.08 11.22 2.43
C HIS A 89 5.90 10.10 1.39
N THR A 90 6.41 8.91 1.67
CA THR A 90 6.39 7.73 0.79
C THR A 90 6.06 6.48 1.59
N LEU A 91 5.43 5.52 0.92
CA LEU A 91 5.16 4.17 1.44
C LEU A 91 5.80 3.16 0.50
N LYS A 92 6.44 2.13 1.06
CA LYS A 92 6.84 0.93 0.33
C LYS A 92 5.72 -0.09 0.38
N ARG A 93 5.38 -0.66 -0.76
CA ARG A 93 4.49 -1.80 -0.82
C ARG A 93 5.30 -3.08 -0.91
N ILE A 94 4.93 -4.06 -0.09
CA ILE A 94 5.48 -5.41 -0.14
C ILE A 94 4.59 -6.25 -1.05
N SER A 95 5.16 -6.78 -2.14
CA SER A 95 4.48 -7.80 -2.93
C SER A 95 4.66 -9.16 -2.24
N SER A 96 3.56 -9.88 -2.03
CA SER A 96 3.60 -11.26 -1.54
C SER A 96 3.68 -12.28 -2.68
N GLU A 97 4.10 -11.87 -3.88
CA GLU A 97 4.38 -12.81 -4.96
C GLU A 97 5.43 -13.82 -4.47
N ARG A 98 4.98 -15.05 -4.22
CA ARG A 98 5.85 -16.21 -4.40
C ARG A 98 6.35 -16.12 -5.85
N PRO A 99 7.64 -16.30 -6.13
CA PRO A 99 8.08 -16.50 -7.49
C PRO A 99 7.24 -17.63 -8.10
N HIS A 100 6.47 -17.31 -9.14
CA HIS A 100 5.80 -18.28 -9.98
C HIS A 100 6.87 -19.05 -10.78
N SER A 101 7.60 -19.96 -10.12
CA SER A 101 8.53 -20.90 -10.75
C SER A 101 9.13 -21.89 -9.73
N LEU A 102 8.26 -22.53 -8.94
CA LEU A 102 8.59 -23.83 -8.34
C LEU A 102 7.48 -24.82 -8.69
N LYS A 103 7.14 -24.90 -9.98
CA LYS A 103 6.72 -26.19 -10.55
C LYS A 103 8.01 -26.93 -10.84
N GLU A 104 8.27 -27.95 -10.04
CA GLU A 104 9.08 -29.14 -10.34
C GLU A 104 9.96 -29.03 -11.58
N ILE A 105 11.21 -28.60 -11.40
CA ILE A 105 12.28 -28.94 -12.35
C ILE A 105 13.12 -29.98 -11.62
N GLU A 106 12.72 -31.25 -11.77
CA GLU A 106 13.66 -32.35 -11.63
C GLU A 106 14.74 -32.17 -12.71
N GLY A 107 16.01 -32.10 -12.28
CA GLY A 107 17.17 -32.32 -13.14
C GLY A 107 17.77 -31.06 -13.78
N ASP A 108 18.88 -30.58 -13.22
CA ASP A 108 20.20 -30.45 -13.88
C ASP A 108 21.10 -29.56 -12.99
N GLU A 109 22.20 -30.14 -12.47
CA GLU A 109 23.15 -29.51 -11.53
C GLU A 109 24.00 -28.39 -12.16
N ASN A 110 23.73 -27.97 -13.40
CA ASN A 110 24.45 -26.91 -14.09
C ASN A 110 23.63 -25.65 -14.42
N THR A 111 22.44 -25.50 -13.85
CA THR A 111 21.64 -24.28 -14.07
C THR A 111 22.07 -23.18 -13.08
N PRO A 112 22.40 -21.96 -13.53
CA PRO A 112 22.69 -20.85 -12.60
C PRO A 112 21.49 -20.67 -11.68
N THR A 113 21.74 -20.72 -10.36
CA THR A 113 20.75 -20.52 -9.31
C THR A 113 19.83 -19.37 -9.68
N PRO A 114 18.49 -19.57 -9.76
CA PRO A 114 17.59 -18.47 -10.03
C PRO A 114 17.75 -17.48 -8.88
N GLU A 115 18.17 -16.26 -9.21
CA GLU A 115 18.23 -15.16 -8.28
C GLU A 115 16.90 -15.11 -7.52
N VAL A 116 16.97 -15.34 -6.21
CA VAL A 116 15.84 -15.26 -5.29
C VAL A 116 15.05 -14.01 -5.65
N SER A 117 13.88 -14.19 -6.26
CA SER A 117 13.07 -13.08 -6.74
C SER A 117 12.68 -12.26 -5.53
N ARG A 118 13.43 -11.17 -5.29
CA ARG A 118 13.14 -10.25 -4.20
C ARG A 118 11.73 -9.72 -4.44
N PRO A 119 10.88 -9.65 -3.40
CA PRO A 119 9.56 -9.06 -3.55
C PRO A 119 9.73 -7.68 -4.19
N ALA A 120 9.05 -7.44 -5.30
CA ALA A 120 9.16 -6.17 -6.01
C ALA A 120 8.70 -5.03 -5.07
N GLU A 121 9.67 -4.31 -4.48
CA GLU A 121 9.41 -3.18 -3.61
C GLU A 121 9.03 -1.97 -4.46
N ILE A 122 7.74 -1.63 -4.46
CA ILE A 122 7.27 -0.41 -5.12
C ILE A 122 7.18 0.70 -4.08
N THR A 123 8.01 1.73 -4.22
CA THR A 123 7.91 2.95 -3.42
C THR A 123 6.90 3.90 -4.05
N ILE A 124 5.99 4.43 -3.24
CA ILE A 124 4.88 5.25 -3.72
C ILE A 124 4.78 6.53 -2.89
N SER A 125 4.81 7.69 -3.56
CA SER A 125 4.62 8.99 -2.91
C SER A 125 3.15 9.21 -2.53
N ILE A 126 2.93 9.68 -1.30
CA ILE A 126 1.59 10.02 -0.79
C ILE A 126 1.00 11.18 -1.61
N SER A 127 1.83 12.17 -1.95
CA SER A 127 1.44 13.33 -2.76
C SER A 127 1.04 12.90 -4.18
N GLU A 128 1.83 12.05 -4.82
CA GLU A 128 1.54 11.56 -6.18
C GLU A 128 0.29 10.70 -6.23
N TYR A 129 0.08 9.88 -5.21
CA TYR A 129 -1.10 9.04 -5.14
C TYR A 129 -2.37 9.86 -4.91
N ALA A 130 -2.35 10.83 -3.98
CA ALA A 130 -3.46 11.77 -3.79
C ALA A 130 -3.79 12.53 -5.09
N ALA A 131 -2.76 12.96 -5.83
CA ALA A 131 -2.95 13.59 -7.14
C ALA A 131 -3.56 12.61 -8.17
N SER A 132 -3.16 11.33 -8.14
CA SER A 132 -3.70 10.31 -9.03
C SER A 132 -5.19 10.00 -8.77
N ILE A 133 -5.61 10.02 -7.50
CA ILE A 133 -7.02 9.88 -7.10
C ILE A 133 -7.86 11.05 -7.63
N TYR A 134 -7.32 12.27 -7.56
CA TYR A 134 -8.00 13.43 -8.15
C TYR A 134 -8.15 13.28 -9.66
N ARG A 135 -7.12 12.80 -10.36
CA ARG A 135 -7.20 12.52 -11.81
C ARG A 135 -8.25 11.45 -12.14
N GLU A 136 -8.35 10.40 -11.34
CA GLU A 136 -9.38 9.34 -11.46
C GLU A 136 -10.79 9.92 -11.46
N SER A 137 -11.06 10.83 -10.52
CA SER A 137 -12.38 11.46 -10.37
C SER A 137 -12.83 12.28 -11.60
N ARG A 138 -11.89 12.57 -12.51
CA ARG A 138 -12.11 13.30 -13.77
C ARG A 138 -12.00 12.40 -15.00
N GLY A 139 -12.01 11.08 -14.82
CA GLY A 139 -11.89 10.10 -15.90
C GLY A 139 -10.44 9.76 -16.30
N GLY A 140 -9.44 10.20 -15.54
CA GLY A 140 -8.03 9.89 -15.76
C GLY A 140 -7.61 8.52 -15.21
N ARG A 141 -6.44 8.02 -15.65
CA ARG A 141 -5.86 6.77 -15.11
C ARG A 141 -5.25 6.99 -13.72
N VAL A 142 -5.46 6.01 -12.83
CA VAL A 142 -4.90 5.97 -11.46
C VAL A 142 -3.53 5.32 -11.45
N ASN A 143 -2.64 5.77 -10.56
CA ASN A 143 -1.48 4.96 -10.18
C ASN A 143 -1.98 3.78 -9.34
N ARG A 144 -2.13 2.61 -9.98
CA ARG A 144 -2.66 1.40 -9.33
C ARG A 144 -1.72 0.79 -8.30
N ALA A 145 -0.54 1.36 -8.02
CA ALA A 145 0.41 0.78 -7.05
C ALA A 145 -0.20 0.59 -5.64
N TYR A 146 -1.15 1.44 -5.23
CA TYR A 146 -1.93 1.26 -3.99
C TYR A 146 -3.15 0.33 -4.15
N ASP A 147 -3.74 0.30 -5.35
CA ASP A 147 -5.03 -0.33 -5.61
C ASP A 147 -4.94 -1.75 -6.17
N SER A 148 -3.80 -2.16 -6.74
CA SER A 148 -3.65 -3.49 -7.31
C SER A 148 -3.63 -4.54 -6.20
N SER A 149 -4.79 -5.07 -5.83
CA SER A 149 -4.86 -6.43 -5.31
C SER A 149 -4.23 -7.29 -6.39
N SER A 150 -3.11 -7.95 -6.14
CA SER A 150 -2.51 -8.84 -7.13
C SER A 150 -3.50 -9.98 -7.41
N SER A 151 -4.23 -9.82 -8.51
CA SER A 151 -4.97 -10.86 -9.22
C SER A 151 -4.55 -10.71 -10.67
N LEU A 152 -3.65 -11.60 -11.12
CA LEU A 152 -3.71 -12.11 -12.48
C LEU A 152 -4.79 -13.20 -12.49
#